data_AF-A0AA91JA67-F1
#
_entry.id   AF-A0AA91JA67-F1
#
_cell.length_a   1.000
_cell.length_b   1.000
_cell.length_c   1.000
_cell.angle_alpha   90.00
_cell.angle_beta   90.00
_cell.angle_gamma   90.00
#
_symmetry.space_group_name_H-M   'P 1'
#
loop_
_entity.id
_entity.type
_entity.pdbx_description
1 polymer ?
#
loop_
_entity_poly.entity_id
_entity_poly.type
_entity_poly.pdbx_seq_one_letter_code
_entity_poly.pdbx_strand_id
1 'polypeptide(L)'
;MKLLKMAVFMGCLSILSFSQVIQAKLTVVVEPSAYPANQIPSDESLKKLVQVQQMDKTFSEMMEQTKGVMSQAIEQATKDSLANQELTATQQQQVQDAIGEFMQKSIDLQNQPQVREQFIHAFIETAKTTYSQAEVNSMIEFYGSNIGQSVIAKQSQFGKAYLEKIMPVVMKNQQQTLQELMPAFEQKIEKTTQSSQKTTQTINHKASKK
;
A
#
# COMPACT_ATOMS: atom_id res chain seq x y z
N MET A 1 -1.87 21.44 -5.86
CA MET A 1 -3.07 20.57 -5.97
C MET A 1 -2.79 19.15 -6.46
N LYS A 2 -1.82 18.89 -7.37
CA LYS A 2 -1.50 17.52 -7.85
C LYS A 2 -0.88 16.60 -6.77
N LEU A 3 0.01 17.14 -5.93
CA LEU A 3 0.66 16.40 -4.83
C LEU A 3 -0.35 15.86 -3.78
N LEU A 4 -1.49 16.54 -3.61
CA LEU A 4 -2.56 16.10 -2.69
C LEU A 4 -3.34 14.89 -3.24
N LYS A 5 -3.46 14.76 -4.58
CA LYS A 5 -4.09 13.60 -5.22
C LYS A 5 -3.22 12.35 -5.12
N MET A 6 -1.89 12.54 -5.16
CA MET A 6 -0.91 11.45 -5.12
C MET A 6 -0.74 10.87 -3.69
N ALA A 7 -0.76 11.73 -2.67
CA ALA A 7 -0.73 11.29 -1.27
C ALA A 7 -1.98 10.49 -0.86
N VAL A 8 -3.16 10.80 -1.44
CA VAL A 8 -4.40 10.06 -1.16
C VAL A 8 -4.43 8.69 -1.83
N PHE A 9 -3.83 8.53 -3.02
CA PHE A 9 -3.76 7.23 -3.70
C PHE A 9 -2.83 6.24 -2.98
N MET A 10 -1.72 6.73 -2.40
CA MET A 10 -0.80 5.95 -1.56
C MET A 10 -1.41 5.57 -0.19
N GLY A 11 -2.35 6.36 0.34
CA GLY A 11 -3.01 6.07 1.61
C GLY A 11 -4.07 4.95 1.55
N CYS A 12 -4.59 4.63 0.37
CA CYS A 12 -5.61 3.58 0.21
C CYS A 12 -5.02 2.16 0.12
N LEU A 13 -3.73 1.99 -0.20
CA LEU A 13 -3.11 0.66 -0.19
C LEU A 13 -2.79 0.14 1.22
N SER A 14 -2.83 1.01 2.24
CA SER A 14 -2.62 0.63 3.65
C SER A 14 -3.78 -0.16 4.26
N ILE A 15 -4.92 -0.30 3.57
CA ILE A 15 -6.15 -0.92 4.13
C ILE A 15 -6.19 -2.44 3.88
N LEU A 16 -5.25 -3.02 3.13
CA LEU A 16 -5.23 -4.48 2.88
C LEU A 16 -4.44 -5.29 3.92
N SER A 17 -4.13 -4.74 5.09
CA SER A 17 -3.86 -5.55 6.30
C SER A 17 -5.17 -6.07 6.89
N PHE A 18 -5.96 -6.79 6.08
CA PHE A 18 -7.13 -7.51 6.57
C PHE A 18 -6.70 -8.83 7.22
N SER A 19 -6.13 -8.71 8.42
CA SER A 19 -6.22 -9.79 9.41
C SER A 19 -7.67 -9.89 9.88
N GLN A 20 -8.54 -10.48 9.09
CA GLN A 20 -9.82 -10.97 9.59
C GLN A 20 -9.69 -12.45 9.90
N VAL A 21 -9.16 -12.74 11.09
CA VAL A 21 -9.51 -13.99 11.78
C VAL A 21 -11.00 -13.87 12.11
N ILE A 22 -11.84 -14.39 11.22
CA ILE A 22 -13.24 -14.65 11.55
C ILE A 22 -13.20 -15.74 12.61
N GLN A 23 -13.54 -15.38 13.84
CA GLN A 23 -13.94 -16.31 14.89
C GLN A 23 -15.22 -17.02 14.44
N ALA A 24 -15.09 -18.01 13.55
CA ALA A 24 -16.12 -18.99 13.34
C ALA A 24 -16.08 -19.92 14.55
N LYS A 25 -17.07 -19.77 15.45
CA LYS A 25 -17.41 -20.83 16.40
C LYS A 25 -17.87 -22.05 15.61
N LEU A 26 -16.92 -22.88 15.19
CA LEU A 26 -17.21 -24.23 14.74
C LEU A 26 -17.39 -25.06 16.02
N THR A 27 -18.62 -25.48 16.30
CA THR A 27 -18.90 -26.43 17.38
C THR A 27 -18.35 -27.79 16.97
N VAL A 28 -17.05 -27.99 17.17
CA VAL A 28 -16.40 -29.29 17.11
C VAL A 28 -16.69 -29.99 18.43
N VAL A 29 -17.19 -31.22 18.36
CA VAL A 29 -17.28 -32.12 19.51
C VAL A 29 -15.87 -32.28 20.07
N VAL A 30 -15.64 -31.72 21.25
CA VAL A 30 -14.31 -31.61 21.87
C VAL A 30 -13.94 -32.95 22.49
N GLU A 31 -13.02 -33.69 21.85
CA GLU A 31 -12.06 -34.50 22.61
C GLU A 31 -10.97 -33.55 23.12
N PRO A 32 -10.58 -33.62 24.41
CA PRO A 32 -9.63 -32.68 24.99
C PRO A 32 -8.22 -33.00 24.51
N SER A 33 -7.83 -32.42 23.37
CA SER A 33 -6.41 -32.21 23.07
C SER A 33 -5.95 -31.07 23.98
N ALA A 34 -5.39 -31.44 25.14
CA ALA A 34 -4.67 -30.53 26.00
C ALA A 34 -3.42 -30.03 25.24
N TYR A 35 -3.55 -28.96 24.47
CA TYR A 35 -2.41 -28.27 23.90
C TYR A 35 -1.64 -27.63 25.06
N PRO A 36 -0.33 -27.92 25.24
CA PRO A 36 0.45 -27.24 26.26
C PRO A 36 0.48 -25.74 25.93
N ALA A 37 -0.05 -24.94 26.86
CA ALA A 37 0.07 -23.49 26.78
C ALA A 37 1.56 -23.10 26.79
N ASN A 38 1.94 -22.16 25.92
CA ASN A 38 3.24 -21.46 25.88
C ASN A 38 4.48 -22.17 25.30
N GLN A 39 4.34 -23.03 24.28
CA GLN A 39 5.52 -23.40 23.47
C GLN A 39 5.79 -22.38 22.36
N ILE A 40 7.00 -21.84 22.32
CA ILE A 40 7.49 -21.01 21.20
C ILE A 40 7.48 -21.88 19.93
N PRO A 41 6.92 -21.39 18.81
CA PRO A 41 6.93 -22.11 17.55
C PRO A 41 8.34 -22.45 17.05
N SER A 42 8.51 -23.64 16.48
CA SER A 42 9.76 -24.04 15.82
C SER A 42 9.94 -23.34 14.48
N ASP A 43 11.20 -23.09 14.09
CA ASP A 43 11.55 -22.54 12.78
C ASP A 43 10.97 -23.37 11.63
N GLU A 44 10.94 -24.69 11.78
CA GLU A 44 10.39 -25.60 10.78
C GLU A 44 8.88 -25.38 10.59
N SER A 45 8.12 -25.28 11.68
CA SER A 45 6.68 -25.03 11.61
C SER A 45 6.39 -23.65 11.02
N LEU A 46 7.16 -22.63 11.37
CA LEU A 46 6.99 -21.29 10.81
C LEU A 46 7.36 -21.23 9.32
N LYS A 47 8.43 -21.91 8.90
CA LYS A 47 8.76 -22.06 7.46
C LYS A 47 7.65 -22.79 6.71
N LYS A 48 7.05 -23.81 7.32
CA LYS A 48 5.89 -24.50 6.74
C LYS A 48 4.68 -23.59 6.64
N LEU A 49 4.43 -22.75 7.65
CA LEU A 49 3.35 -21.77 7.65
C LEU A 49 3.52 -20.76 6.49
N VAL A 50 4.72 -20.23 6.29
CA VAL A 50 5.07 -19.34 5.15
C VAL A 50 4.70 -20.00 3.81
N GLN A 51 5.03 -21.28 3.65
CA GLN A 51 4.74 -22.04 2.43
C GLN A 51 3.24 -22.22 2.19
N VAL A 52 2.50 -22.71 3.19
CA VAL A 52 1.07 -23.00 3.02
C VAL A 52 0.22 -21.74 2.88
N GLN A 53 0.68 -20.60 3.41
CA GLN A 53 0.05 -19.30 3.19
C GLN A 53 0.42 -18.67 1.84
N GLN A 54 1.28 -19.31 1.04
CA GLN A 54 1.76 -18.81 -0.25
C GLN A 54 2.38 -17.40 -0.16
N MET A 55 3.10 -17.09 0.92
CA MET A 55 3.62 -15.73 1.15
C MET A 55 4.54 -15.26 0.03
N ASP A 56 5.33 -16.14 -0.58
CA ASP A 56 6.17 -15.82 -1.75
C ASP A 56 5.37 -15.35 -2.96
N LYS A 57 4.21 -15.99 -3.20
CA LYS A 57 3.31 -15.62 -4.29
C LYS A 57 2.65 -14.29 -3.98
N THR A 58 2.14 -14.11 -2.77
CA THR A 58 1.53 -12.85 -2.32
C THR A 58 2.50 -11.68 -2.44
N PHE A 59 3.77 -11.87 -2.05
CA PHE A 59 4.81 -10.85 -2.22
C PHE A 59 5.03 -10.51 -3.70
N SER A 60 5.12 -11.52 -4.57
CA SER A 60 5.31 -11.31 -6.01
C SER A 60 4.12 -10.58 -6.64
N GLU A 61 2.90 -10.96 -6.28
CA GLU A 61 1.68 -10.30 -6.72
C GLU A 61 1.61 -8.84 -6.25
N MET A 62 2.03 -8.56 -5.00
CA MET A 62 2.10 -7.20 -4.46
C MET A 62 3.11 -6.34 -5.22
N MET A 63 4.29 -6.87 -5.53
CA MET A 63 5.31 -6.17 -6.33
C MET A 63 4.79 -5.85 -7.73
N GLU A 64 4.13 -6.81 -8.39
CA GLU A 64 3.56 -6.61 -9.72
C GLU A 64 2.41 -5.58 -9.71
N GLN A 65 1.54 -5.60 -8.70
CA GLN A 65 0.49 -4.58 -8.55
C GLN A 65 1.07 -3.18 -8.35
N THR A 66 2.19 -3.08 -7.61
CA THR A 66 2.85 -1.80 -7.34
C THR A 66 3.54 -1.25 -8.60
N LYS A 67 3.95 -2.11 -9.55
CA LYS A 67 4.53 -1.72 -10.84
C LYS A 67 3.68 -0.67 -11.54
N GLY A 68 2.39 -0.94 -11.74
CA GLY A 68 1.52 -0.03 -12.49
C GLY A 68 1.38 1.34 -11.84
N VAL A 69 1.25 1.37 -10.50
CA VAL A 69 1.13 2.63 -9.74
C VAL A 69 2.45 3.41 -9.78
N MET A 70 3.57 2.73 -9.59
CA MET A 70 4.89 3.34 -9.59
C MET A 70 5.29 3.84 -10.98
N SER A 71 5.00 3.08 -12.05
CA SER A 71 5.21 3.53 -13.42
C SER A 71 4.43 4.81 -13.71
N GLN A 72 3.15 4.87 -13.36
CA GLN A 72 2.34 6.08 -13.55
C GLN A 72 2.88 7.28 -12.76
N ALA A 73 3.33 7.05 -11.52
CA ALA A 73 3.94 8.07 -10.68
C ALA A 73 5.21 8.66 -11.33
N ILE A 74 6.10 7.78 -11.83
CA ILE A 74 7.34 8.19 -12.48
C ILE A 74 7.04 8.88 -13.82
N GLU A 75 6.12 8.35 -14.62
CA GLU A 75 5.70 9.00 -15.86
C GLU A 75 5.18 10.42 -15.61
N GLN A 76 4.39 10.63 -14.56
CA GLN A 76 3.90 11.96 -14.21
C GLN A 76 5.02 12.88 -13.71
N ALA A 77 5.90 12.38 -12.85
CA ALA A 77 7.05 13.16 -12.37
C ALA A 77 7.98 13.56 -13.54
N THR A 78 8.22 12.65 -14.47
CA THR A 78 9.02 12.92 -15.67
C THR A 78 8.32 13.90 -16.59
N LYS A 79 7.00 13.78 -16.81
CA LYS A 79 6.22 14.77 -17.58
C LYS A 79 6.28 16.16 -16.96
N ASP A 80 6.10 16.27 -15.64
CA ASP A 80 6.17 17.55 -14.95
C ASP A 80 7.60 18.14 -15.01
N SER A 81 8.66 17.31 -14.92
CA SER A 81 10.05 17.76 -15.03
C SER A 81 10.43 18.22 -16.44
N LEU A 82 9.78 17.67 -17.47
CA LEU A 82 10.05 17.97 -18.88
C LEU A 82 9.01 18.93 -19.48
N ALA A 83 8.11 19.49 -18.67
CA ALA A 83 6.93 20.25 -19.14
C ALA A 83 7.27 21.48 -20.02
N ASN A 84 8.47 22.03 -19.89
CA ASN A 84 8.93 23.19 -20.68
C ASN A 84 9.89 22.81 -21.82
N GLN A 85 10.07 21.52 -22.11
CA GLN A 85 10.93 21.03 -23.19
C GLN A 85 10.08 20.48 -24.33
N GLU A 86 10.36 20.94 -25.55
CA GLU A 86 9.80 20.30 -26.74
C GLU A 86 10.62 19.05 -27.07
N LEU A 87 10.03 17.89 -26.82
CA LEU A 87 10.62 16.59 -27.15
C LEU A 87 10.13 16.13 -28.52
N THR A 88 11.07 15.76 -29.39
CA THR A 88 10.77 15.01 -30.62
C THR A 88 10.15 13.66 -30.30
N ALA A 89 9.46 13.04 -31.26
CA ALA A 89 8.87 11.71 -31.08
C ALA A 89 9.91 10.66 -30.63
N THR A 90 11.13 10.73 -31.18
CA THR A 90 12.24 9.86 -30.78
C THR A 90 12.64 10.06 -29.33
N GLN A 91 12.75 11.31 -28.86
CA GLN A 91 13.09 11.61 -27.47
C GLN A 91 11.98 11.17 -26.51
N GLN A 92 10.71 11.35 -26.89
CA GLN A 92 9.58 10.86 -26.10
C GLN A 92 9.65 9.33 -25.93
N GLN A 93 9.96 8.60 -27.00
CA GLN A 93 10.11 7.16 -26.94
C GLN A 93 11.28 6.75 -26.04
N GLN A 94 12.45 7.40 -26.18
CA GLN A 94 13.62 7.13 -25.32
C GLN A 94 13.32 7.36 -23.83
N VAL A 95 12.53 8.38 -23.50
CA VAL A 95 12.08 8.63 -22.13
C VAL A 95 11.19 7.50 -21.63
N GLN A 96 10.24 7.03 -22.44
CA GLN A 96 9.37 5.91 -22.07
C GLN A 96 10.17 4.62 -21.88
N ASP A 97 11.11 4.33 -22.77
CA ASP A 97 11.99 3.16 -22.67
C ASP A 97 12.84 3.22 -21.39
N ALA A 98 13.42 4.38 -21.07
CA ALA A 98 14.20 4.58 -19.85
C ALA A 98 13.37 4.40 -18.57
N ILE A 99 12.11 4.86 -18.57
CA ILE A 99 11.17 4.62 -17.47
C ILE A 99 10.89 3.12 -17.35
N GLY A 100 10.61 2.44 -18.46
CA GLY A 100 10.37 1.00 -18.51
C GLY A 100 11.55 0.18 -17.96
N GLU A 101 12.77 0.49 -18.40
CA GLU A 101 14.00 -0.15 -17.91
C GLU A 101 14.22 0.09 -16.41
N PHE A 102 14.09 1.34 -15.95
CA PHE A 102 14.20 1.68 -14.54
C PHE A 102 13.21 0.88 -13.69
N MET A 103 11.97 0.81 -14.13
CA MET A 103 10.89 0.10 -13.43
C MET A 103 11.14 -1.40 -13.37
N GLN A 104 11.54 -2.01 -14.48
CA GLN A 104 11.85 -3.43 -14.51
C GLN A 104 13.02 -3.75 -13.58
N LYS A 105 14.11 -2.99 -13.67
CA LYS A 105 15.29 -3.17 -12.80
C LYS A 105 14.95 -2.98 -11.32
N SER A 106 14.08 -2.01 -11.00
CA SER A 106 13.64 -1.77 -9.62
C SER A 106 12.86 -2.96 -9.04
N ILE A 107 12.02 -3.61 -9.86
CA ILE A 107 11.27 -4.81 -9.45
C ILE A 107 12.20 -6.00 -9.30
N ASP A 108 13.14 -6.18 -10.24
CA ASP A 108 14.10 -7.29 -10.18
C ASP A 108 14.96 -7.21 -8.92
N LEU A 109 15.41 -6.00 -8.54
CA LEU A 109 16.14 -5.77 -7.29
C LEU A 109 15.31 -6.11 -6.04
N GLN A 110 14.02 -5.78 -6.04
CA GLN A 110 13.11 -6.07 -4.92
C GLN A 110 12.72 -7.55 -4.85
N ASN A 111 12.72 -8.26 -5.98
CA ASN A 111 12.38 -9.68 -6.07
C ASN A 111 13.56 -10.63 -5.82
N GLN A 112 14.75 -10.11 -5.50
CA GLN A 112 15.93 -10.92 -5.24
C GLN A 112 15.71 -11.91 -4.08
N PRO A 113 16.26 -13.13 -4.16
CA PRO A 113 16.14 -14.13 -3.08
C PRO A 113 16.56 -13.62 -1.71
N GLN A 114 17.62 -12.80 -1.65
CA GLN A 114 18.10 -12.21 -0.39
C GLN A 114 17.07 -11.29 0.26
N VAL A 115 16.34 -10.50 -0.54
CA VAL A 115 15.28 -9.62 -0.04
C VAL A 115 14.10 -10.47 0.47
N ARG A 116 13.73 -11.53 -0.25
CA ARG A 116 12.69 -12.48 0.19
C ARG A 116 13.04 -13.16 1.50
N GLU A 117 14.29 -13.59 1.66
CA GLU A 117 14.78 -14.20 2.88
C GLU A 117 14.69 -13.25 4.07
N GLN A 118 14.99 -11.96 3.88
CA GLN A 118 14.80 -10.95 4.94
C GLN A 118 13.34 -10.81 5.36
N PHE A 119 12.39 -10.82 4.42
CA PHE A 119 10.96 -10.81 4.74
C PHE A 119 10.53 -12.06 5.51
N ILE A 120 10.97 -13.24 5.09
CA ILE A 120 10.67 -14.51 5.77
C ILE A 120 11.28 -14.52 7.17
N HIS A 121 12.51 -14.04 7.32
CA HIS A 121 13.17 -13.96 8.62
C HIS A 121 12.42 -13.02 9.57
N ALA A 122 12.02 -11.83 9.10
CA ALA A 122 11.23 -10.88 9.88
C ALA A 122 9.88 -11.49 10.31
N PHE A 123 9.22 -12.25 9.42
CA PHE A 123 8.00 -12.99 9.76
C PHE A 123 8.26 -14.03 10.86
N ILE A 124 9.30 -14.86 10.72
CA ILE A 124 9.63 -15.91 11.68
C ILE A 124 9.90 -15.32 13.06
N GLU A 125 10.73 -14.29 13.15
CA GLU A 125 11.08 -13.65 14.43
C GLU A 125 9.85 -13.03 15.10
N THR A 126 8.99 -12.37 14.32
CA THR A 126 7.74 -11.80 14.84
C THR A 126 6.76 -12.90 15.29
N ALA A 127 6.66 -13.99 14.53
CA ALA A 127 5.74 -15.08 14.83
C ALA A 127 6.14 -15.82 16.12
N LYS A 128 7.44 -15.98 16.38
CA LYS A 128 7.95 -16.58 17.63
C LYS A 128 7.53 -15.83 18.89
N THR A 129 7.38 -14.51 18.82
CA THR A 129 6.99 -13.67 19.96
C THR A 129 5.48 -13.47 20.06
N THR A 130 4.73 -13.82 19.01
CA THR A 130 3.30 -13.48 18.88
C THR A 130 2.40 -14.71 19.00
N TYR A 131 2.84 -15.85 18.46
CA TYR A 131 2.04 -17.07 18.39
C TYR A 131 2.65 -18.17 19.25
N SER A 132 1.79 -19.07 19.71
CA SER A 132 2.18 -20.37 20.26
C SER A 132 2.31 -21.43 19.17
N GLN A 133 3.04 -22.52 19.46
CA GLN A 133 3.18 -23.65 18.56
C GLN A 133 1.83 -24.26 18.16
N ALA A 134 0.86 -24.33 19.08
CA ALA A 134 -0.46 -24.87 18.80
C ALA A 134 -1.25 -24.02 17.79
N GLU A 135 -1.15 -22.69 17.90
CA GLU A 135 -1.77 -21.77 16.94
C GLU A 135 -1.10 -21.89 15.56
N VAL A 136 0.23 -21.99 15.52
CA VAL A 136 0.97 -22.20 14.27
C VAL A 136 0.57 -23.52 13.62
N ASN A 137 0.46 -24.61 14.38
CA ASN A 137 0.00 -25.90 13.87
C ASN A 137 -1.43 -25.81 13.31
N SER A 138 -2.34 -25.14 14.02
CA SER A 138 -3.72 -24.95 13.59
C SER A 138 -3.80 -24.13 12.30
N MET A 139 -2.98 -23.08 12.18
CA MET A 139 -2.87 -22.30 10.95
C MET A 139 -2.32 -23.15 9.80
N ILE A 140 -1.30 -23.98 10.05
CA ILE A 140 -0.74 -24.89 9.04
C ILE A 140 -1.79 -25.89 8.57
N GLU A 141 -2.54 -26.50 9.49
CA GLU A 141 -3.58 -27.46 9.15
C GLU A 141 -4.67 -26.81 8.29
N PHE A 142 -5.19 -25.67 8.73
CA PHE A 142 -6.23 -24.96 7.99
C PHE A 142 -5.73 -24.53 6.62
N TYR A 143 -4.66 -23.75 6.54
CA TYR A 143 -4.14 -23.23 5.27
C TYR A 143 -3.60 -24.35 4.37
N GLY A 144 -3.08 -25.45 4.92
CA GLY A 144 -2.65 -26.63 4.16
C GLY A 144 -3.79 -27.45 3.55
N SER A 145 -5.03 -27.28 4.03
CA SER A 145 -6.20 -27.99 3.51
C SER A 145 -6.69 -27.45 2.15
N ASN A 146 -7.44 -28.26 1.41
CA ASN A 146 -8.09 -27.83 0.16
C ASN A 146 -9.01 -26.62 0.37
N ILE A 147 -9.70 -26.56 1.51
CA ILE A 147 -10.58 -25.44 1.87
C ILE A 147 -9.75 -24.18 2.16
N GLY A 148 -8.69 -24.29 2.97
CA GLY A 148 -7.81 -23.16 3.28
C GLY A 148 -7.14 -22.58 2.04
N GLN A 149 -6.64 -23.43 1.14
CA GLN A 149 -6.11 -23.00 -0.15
C GLN A 149 -7.17 -22.31 -1.02
N SER A 150 -8.41 -22.81 -1.05
CA SER A 150 -9.52 -22.13 -1.72
C SER A 150 -9.84 -20.77 -1.08
N VAL A 151 -9.73 -20.64 0.24
CA VAL A 151 -9.95 -19.37 0.96
C VAL A 151 -8.89 -18.36 0.57
N ILE A 152 -7.59 -18.73 0.57
CA ILE A 152 -6.50 -17.86 0.14
C ILE A 152 -6.76 -17.31 -1.27
N ALA A 153 -7.11 -18.18 -2.23
CA ALA A 153 -7.38 -17.78 -3.59
C ALA A 153 -8.60 -16.82 -3.70
N LYS A 154 -9.69 -17.14 -3.00
CA LYS A 154 -10.92 -16.33 -3.03
C LYS A 154 -10.78 -15.02 -2.28
N GLN A 155 -9.94 -14.93 -1.24
CA GLN A 155 -9.66 -13.68 -0.53
C GLN A 155 -9.00 -12.65 -1.45
N SER A 156 -8.02 -13.06 -2.25
CA SER A 156 -7.39 -12.19 -3.26
C SER A 156 -8.41 -11.70 -4.30
N GLN A 157 -9.27 -12.61 -4.80
CA GLN A 157 -10.33 -12.26 -5.75
C GLN A 157 -11.38 -11.32 -5.14
N PHE A 158 -11.81 -11.61 -3.90
CA PHE A 158 -12.77 -10.78 -3.18
C PHE A 158 -12.23 -9.37 -2.95
N GLY A 159 -10.97 -9.24 -2.51
CA GLY A 159 -10.33 -7.93 -2.31
C GLY A 159 -10.35 -7.08 -3.57
N LYS A 160 -9.98 -7.66 -4.73
CA LYS A 160 -10.04 -6.98 -6.03
C LYS A 160 -11.47 -6.56 -6.39
N ALA A 161 -12.42 -7.49 -6.34
CA ALA A 161 -13.81 -7.22 -6.68
C ALA A 161 -14.47 -6.20 -5.73
N TYR A 162 -14.11 -6.23 -4.45
CA TYR A 162 -14.58 -5.26 -3.45
C TYR A 162 -14.01 -3.87 -3.75
N LEU A 163 -12.71 -3.77 -4.05
CA LEU A 163 -12.06 -2.51 -4.39
C LEU A 163 -12.70 -1.89 -5.65
N GLU A 164 -12.90 -2.68 -6.70
CA GLU A 164 -13.59 -2.22 -7.93
C GLU A 164 -14.98 -1.63 -7.65
N LYS A 165 -15.72 -2.22 -6.70
CA LYS A 165 -17.06 -1.75 -6.30
C LYS A 165 -17.03 -0.50 -5.42
N ILE A 166 -16.05 -0.39 -4.51
CA ILE A 166 -15.99 0.75 -3.57
C ILE A 166 -15.33 1.98 -4.19
N MET A 167 -14.43 1.82 -5.17
CA MET A 167 -13.71 2.93 -5.79
C MET A 167 -14.63 4.04 -6.34
N PRO A 168 -15.73 3.75 -7.08
CA PRO A 168 -16.66 4.79 -7.51
C PRO A 168 -17.30 5.56 -6.34
N VAL A 169 -17.59 4.88 -5.23
CA VAL A 169 -18.15 5.49 -4.02
C VAL A 169 -17.14 6.43 -3.38
N VAL A 170 -15.89 5.98 -3.23
CA VAL A 170 -14.79 6.79 -2.69
C VAL A 170 -14.55 8.02 -3.57
N MET A 171 -14.47 7.86 -4.88
CA MET A 171 -14.26 8.97 -5.83
C MET A 171 -15.40 9.98 -5.78
N LYS A 172 -16.66 9.51 -5.72
CA LYS A 172 -17.82 10.40 -5.59
C LYS A 172 -17.78 11.18 -4.28
N ASN A 173 -17.55 10.51 -3.16
CA ASN A 173 -17.47 11.16 -1.85
C ASN A 173 -16.34 12.20 -1.81
N GLN A 174 -15.17 11.85 -2.34
CA GLN A 174 -14.03 12.77 -2.40
C GLN A 174 -14.34 13.99 -3.29
N GLN A 175 -15.00 13.80 -4.43
CA GLN A 175 -15.40 14.90 -5.30
C GLN A 175 -16.38 15.84 -4.59
N GLN A 176 -17.35 15.29 -3.85
CA GLN A 176 -18.31 16.08 -3.07
C GLN A 176 -17.61 16.87 -1.96
N THR A 177 -16.74 16.23 -1.18
CA THR A 177 -15.94 16.90 -0.14
C THR A 177 -15.09 18.04 -0.72
N LEU A 178 -14.47 17.83 -1.88
CA LEU A 178 -13.71 18.88 -2.55
C LEU A 178 -14.62 20.04 -3.00
N GLN A 179 -15.79 19.75 -3.59
CA GLN A 179 -16.74 20.80 -3.98
C GLN A 179 -17.22 21.64 -2.78
N GLU A 180 -17.45 21.00 -1.63
CA GLU A 180 -17.90 21.68 -0.41
C GLU A 180 -16.80 22.52 0.23
N LEU A 181 -15.56 22.00 0.29
CA LEU A 181 -14.48 22.64 1.02
C LEU A 181 -13.63 23.61 0.19
N MET A 182 -13.59 23.47 -1.15
CA MET A 182 -12.73 24.29 -2.00
C MET A 182 -13.01 25.80 -1.87
N PRO A 183 -14.26 26.29 -1.84
CA PRO A 183 -14.52 27.72 -1.75
C PRO A 183 -13.98 28.34 -0.46
N ALA A 184 -14.14 27.64 0.67
CA ALA A 184 -13.61 28.10 1.96
C ALA A 184 -12.08 28.07 2.01
N PHE A 185 -11.48 27.06 1.38
CA PHE A 185 -10.03 26.96 1.22
C PHE A 185 -9.48 28.12 0.37
N GLU A 186 -10.06 28.38 -0.80
CA GLU A 186 -9.67 29.47 -1.70
C GLU A 186 -9.78 30.83 -1.03
N GLN A 187 -10.90 31.10 -0.34
CA GLN A 187 -11.10 32.35 0.40
C GLN A 187 -10.04 32.54 1.50
N LYS A 188 -9.65 31.45 2.18
CA LYS A 188 -8.61 31.50 3.22
C LYS A 188 -7.24 31.81 2.62
N ILE A 189 -6.90 31.19 1.49
CA ILE A 189 -5.65 31.48 0.77
C ILE A 189 -5.61 32.95 0.33
N GLU A 190 -6.69 33.45 -0.29
CA GLU A 190 -6.78 34.83 -0.78
C GLU A 190 -6.61 35.86 0.36
N LYS A 191 -7.30 35.64 1.49
CA LYS A 191 -7.13 36.49 2.69
C LYS A 191 -5.69 36.49 3.21
N THR A 192 -5.03 35.33 3.21
CA THR A 192 -3.64 35.22 3.68
C THR A 192 -2.64 35.91 2.74
N THR A 193 -2.80 35.77 1.42
CA THR A 193 -1.93 36.47 0.45
C THR A 193 -2.18 37.98 0.40
N GLN A 194 -3.42 38.45 0.52
CA GLN A 194 -3.75 39.89 0.58
C GLN A 194 -3.29 40.54 1.90
N SER A 195 -3.42 39.84 3.03
CA SER A 195 -2.91 40.31 4.34
C SER A 195 -1.39 40.50 4.33
N SER A 196 -0.67 39.60 3.65
CA SER A 196 0.79 39.69 3.49
C SER A 196 1.22 40.91 2.66
N GLN A 197 0.44 41.30 1.63
CA GLN A 197 0.71 42.50 0.82
C GLN A 197 0.41 43.81 1.57
N LYS A 198 -0.60 43.83 2.45
CA LYS A 198 -0.92 45.02 3.28
C LYS A 198 0.15 45.33 4.33
N THR A 199 0.79 44.30 4.88
CA THR A 199 1.89 44.48 5.85
C THR A 199 3.14 45.07 5.19
N THR A 200 3.48 44.68 3.95
CA THR A 200 4.64 45.24 3.23
C THR A 200 4.44 46.70 2.80
N GLN A 201 3.22 47.10 2.42
CA GLN A 201 2.93 48.52 2.10
C GLN A 201 2.96 49.42 3.35
N THR A 202 2.53 48.92 4.51
CA THR A 202 2.53 49.70 5.76
C THR A 202 3.96 49.94 6.31
N ILE A 203 4.89 48.99 6.08
CA ILE A 203 6.30 49.15 6.47
C ILE A 203 7.01 50.15 5.55
N ASN A 204 6.80 50.08 4.23
CA ASN A 204 7.42 51.03 3.28
C ASN A 204 6.87 52.45 3.41
N HIS A 205 5.59 52.64 3.76
CA HIS A 205 5.05 53.99 3.97
C HIS A 205 5.59 54.67 5.25
N LYS A 206 5.98 53.89 6.27
CA LYS A 206 6.60 54.42 7.51
C LYS A 206 8.09 54.74 7.35
N ALA A 207 8.80 54.08 6.42
CA ALA A 207 10.21 54.34 6.14
C ALA A 207 10.44 55.57 5.25
N SER A 208 9.46 55.98 4.44
CA SER A 208 9.56 57.16 3.55
C SER A 208 9.17 58.50 4.21
N LYS A 209 8.84 58.50 5.51
CA LYS A 209 8.47 59.71 6.29
C LYS A 209 9.51 60.07 7.36
N LYS A 210 10.78 59.70 7.17
CA LYS A 210 11.88 60.12 8.02
C LYS A 210 12.96 60.80 7.20
#